data_AF-A1ZZ40-F1
#
_entry.id   AF-A1ZZ40-F1
#
_cell.length_a   1.000
_cell.length_b   1.000
_cell.length_c   1.000
_cell.angle_alpha   90.00
_cell.angle_beta   90.00
_cell.angle_gamma   90.00
#
_symmetry.space_group_name_H-M   'P 1'
#
loop_
_entity.id
_entity.type
_entity.pdbx_description
1 polymer ?
#
loop_
_entity_poly.entity_id
_entity_poly.type
_entity_poly.pdbx_seq_one_letter_code
_entity_poly.pdbx_strand_id
1 'polypeptide(L)'
;MNKHIVFTKLYYLLIVPLLLHSCKSPLSDIEIDDPTLLSVNVNIDQDYDNNKTLKVAVKDKNGQAIELKNGFVVLNNKRLAYTNKRYVYHQLKFDDKDFQLTIQYNSNKSWTGKYGEKEGFPGFKTDEPVSNQYERHYQNKFTSKYTLTNVPFNKGQIVFCYDILRDKTQWIENK
;
A
#
# COMPACT_ATOMS: atom_id res chain seq x y z
N MET A 1 -61.77 -24.13 8.27
CA MET A 1 -60.43 -24.76 8.12
C MET A 1 -59.55 -23.80 7.31
N ASN A 2 -58.74 -23.00 7.98
CA ASN A 2 -57.86 -21.99 7.37
C ASN A 2 -56.51 -22.63 6.99
N LYS A 3 -56.18 -22.64 5.70
CA LYS A 3 -54.82 -22.91 5.19
C LYS A 3 -54.46 -21.88 4.12
N HIS A 4 -54.21 -20.65 4.54
CA HIS A 4 -53.43 -19.72 3.74
C HIS A 4 -52.55 -18.90 4.68
N ILE A 5 -51.37 -18.51 4.18
CA ILE A 5 -50.35 -17.67 4.82
C ILE A 5 -49.27 -18.44 5.58
N VAL A 6 -48.41 -19.18 4.85
CA VAL A 6 -46.99 -19.36 5.25
C VAL A 6 -46.13 -19.43 3.98
N PHE A 7 -46.02 -18.35 3.21
CA PHE A 7 -45.06 -18.29 2.09
C PHE A 7 -44.24 -16.99 2.02
N THR A 8 -44.43 -16.07 2.97
CA THR A 8 -43.83 -14.72 2.88
C THR A 8 -42.49 -14.56 3.60
N LYS A 9 -42.00 -15.57 4.33
CA LYS A 9 -40.75 -15.47 5.13
C LYS A 9 -39.53 -16.16 4.54
N LEU A 10 -39.65 -16.86 3.41
CA LEU A 10 -38.54 -17.65 2.84
C LEU A 10 -37.74 -16.93 1.73
N TYR A 11 -38.22 -15.79 1.22
CA TYR A 11 -37.52 -15.05 0.15
C TYR A 11 -36.34 -14.20 0.65
N TYR A 12 -36.32 -13.83 1.93
CA TYR A 12 -35.24 -13.01 2.49
C TYR A 12 -33.94 -13.80 2.77
N LEU A 13 -33.97 -15.14 2.74
CA LEU A 13 -32.80 -15.96 3.05
C LEU A 13 -31.92 -16.31 1.83
N LEU A 14 -32.43 -16.11 0.60
CA LEU A 14 -31.73 -16.51 -0.63
C LEU A 14 -30.96 -15.38 -1.32
N ILE A 15 -31.11 -14.13 -0.91
CA ILE A 15 -30.44 -12.97 -1.53
C ILE A 15 -29.13 -12.60 -0.79
N VAL A 16 -28.94 -13.07 0.45
CA VAL A 16 -27.76 -12.74 1.27
C VAL A 16 -26.43 -13.37 0.79
N PRO A 17 -26.36 -14.56 0.14
CA PRO A 17 -25.05 -15.15 -0.21
C PRO A 17 -24.39 -14.51 -1.45
N LEU A 18 -25.11 -13.70 -2.23
CA LEU A 18 -24.57 -12.98 -3.40
C LEU A 18 -23.76 -11.73 -3.03
N LEU A 19 -23.84 -11.24 -1.80
CA LEU A 19 -23.15 -10.02 -1.35
C LEU A 19 -21.76 -10.28 -0.75
N LEU A 20 -21.31 -11.53 -0.66
CA LEU A 20 -20.10 -11.90 0.10
C LEU A 20 -18.88 -12.31 -0.75
N HIS A 21 -18.94 -12.28 -2.09
CA HIS A 21 -17.92 -12.95 -2.92
C HIS A 21 -17.10 -12.05 -3.86
N SER A 22 -17.25 -10.73 -3.85
CA SER A 22 -16.34 -9.87 -4.63
C SER A 22 -15.02 -9.69 -3.89
N CYS A 23 -14.09 -10.63 -4.07
CA CYS A 23 -12.74 -10.56 -3.50
C CYS A 23 -11.84 -9.53 -4.24
N LYS A 24 -12.32 -8.99 -5.37
CA LYS A 24 -11.68 -8.08 -6.31
C LYS A 24 -12.63 -6.91 -6.61
N SER A 25 -12.10 -5.69 -6.71
CA SER A 25 -12.89 -4.51 -7.05
C SER A 25 -13.30 -4.53 -8.53
N PRO A 26 -14.56 -4.19 -8.89
CA PRO A 26 -15.00 -4.01 -10.29
C PRO A 26 -14.17 -2.97 -11.06
N LEU A 27 -13.56 -2.02 -10.35
CA LEU A 27 -12.67 -1.02 -10.95
C LEU A 27 -11.40 -1.64 -11.56
N SER A 28 -11.11 -2.91 -11.27
CA SER A 28 -10.00 -3.61 -11.89
C SER A 28 -10.28 -4.04 -13.33
N ASP A 29 -11.55 -4.05 -13.75
CA ASP A 29 -11.97 -4.55 -15.07
C ASP A 29 -12.17 -3.43 -16.10
N ILE A 30 -12.02 -2.17 -15.68
CA ILE A 30 -12.22 -0.97 -16.50
C ILE A 30 -11.02 -0.03 -16.38
N GLU A 31 -10.83 0.84 -17.37
CA GLU A 31 -9.91 1.97 -17.23
C GLU A 31 -10.50 3.00 -16.26
N ILE A 32 -9.64 3.64 -15.48
CA ILE A 32 -10.05 4.58 -14.44
C ILE A 32 -9.82 6.00 -14.96
N ASP A 33 -10.89 6.74 -15.17
CA ASP A 33 -10.79 8.15 -15.61
C ASP A 33 -10.79 9.16 -14.47
N ASP A 34 -11.40 8.79 -13.35
CA ASP A 34 -11.50 9.59 -12.13
C ASP A 34 -10.60 9.01 -11.04
N PRO A 35 -9.42 9.60 -10.78
CA PRO A 35 -8.50 9.12 -9.76
C PRO A 35 -9.03 9.27 -8.32
N THR A 36 -10.09 10.05 -8.08
CA THR A 36 -10.67 10.21 -6.73
C THR A 36 -11.35 8.94 -6.22
N LEU A 37 -11.65 8.00 -7.13
CA LEU A 37 -12.13 6.65 -6.81
C LEU A 37 -11.04 5.75 -6.21
N LEU A 38 -9.77 6.15 -6.33
CA LEU A 38 -8.61 5.39 -5.88
C LEU A 38 -8.12 5.86 -4.51
N SER A 39 -8.00 4.94 -3.56
CA SER A 39 -7.23 5.13 -2.33
C SER A 39 -5.86 4.49 -2.47
N VAL A 40 -4.80 5.25 -2.19
CA VAL A 40 -3.41 4.81 -2.34
C VAL A 40 -2.72 4.81 -0.98
N ASN A 41 -2.14 3.66 -0.62
CA ASN A 41 -1.27 3.53 0.54
C ASN A 41 0.08 2.98 0.11
N VAL A 42 1.16 3.55 0.62
CA VAL A 42 2.53 3.11 0.37
C VAL A 42 3.12 2.60 1.67
N ASN A 43 3.65 1.37 1.64
CA ASN A 43 4.33 0.74 2.76
C ASN A 43 5.80 0.54 2.38
N ILE A 44 6.71 1.04 3.22
CA ILE A 44 8.15 0.89 3.06
C ILE A 44 8.66 0.08 4.25
N ASP A 45 9.10 -1.14 4.00
CA ASP A 45 9.55 -2.05 5.04
C ASP A 45 11.05 -2.34 4.85
N GLN A 46 11.81 -2.35 5.94
CA GLN A 46 13.14 -2.94 6.00
C GLN A 46 13.12 -4.07 7.02
N ASP A 47 13.57 -5.26 6.63
CA ASP A 47 13.74 -6.37 7.57
C ASP A 47 15.13 -6.36 8.23
N TYR A 48 15.32 -7.28 9.18
CA TYR A 48 16.59 -7.39 9.91
C TYR A 48 17.75 -7.95 9.08
N ASP A 49 17.47 -8.54 7.91
CA ASP A 49 18.48 -8.98 6.95
C ASP A 49 18.79 -7.88 5.93
N ASN A 50 18.30 -6.66 6.18
CA ASN A 50 18.45 -5.47 5.34
C ASN A 50 17.74 -5.57 3.97
N ASN A 51 16.80 -6.51 3.81
CA ASN A 51 15.94 -6.51 2.64
C ASN A 51 14.93 -5.36 2.76
N LYS A 52 14.87 -4.55 1.71
CA LYS A 52 13.99 -3.40 1.63
C LYS A 52 12.89 -3.70 0.63
N THR A 53 11.65 -3.47 1.06
CA THR A 53 10.47 -3.73 0.25
C THR A 53 9.58 -2.51 0.25
N LEU A 54 9.22 -2.02 -0.93
CA LEU A 54 8.19 -1.02 -1.11
C LEU A 54 6.94 -1.70 -1.68
N LYS A 55 5.78 -1.40 -1.09
CA LYS A 55 4.48 -1.92 -1.51
C LYS A 55 3.53 -0.75 -1.70
N VAL A 56 2.93 -0.64 -2.87
CA VAL A 56 1.87 0.34 -3.16
C VAL A 56 0.55 -0.41 -3.27
N ALA A 57 -0.35 -0.16 -2.33
CA ALA A 57 -1.72 -0.66 -2.36
C ALA A 57 -2.62 0.39 -3.01
N VAL A 58 -3.14 0.06 -4.19
CA VAL A 58 -4.20 0.83 -4.86
C VAL A 58 -5.52 0.13 -4.59
N LYS A 59 -6.48 0.87 -4.04
CA LYS A 59 -7.78 0.34 -3.60
C LYS A 59 -8.91 1.22 -4.11
N ASP A 60 -10.11 0.68 -4.19
CA ASP A 60 -11.30 1.51 -4.36
C ASP A 60 -11.67 2.25 -3.06
N LYS A 61 -12.67 3.12 -3.16
CA LYS A 61 -13.25 3.83 -2.00
C LYS A 61 -13.80 2.92 -0.90
N ASN A 62 -14.06 1.64 -1.19
CA ASN A 62 -14.57 0.65 -0.24
C ASN A 62 -13.42 -0.21 0.35
N GLY A 63 -12.17 0.07 -0.02
CA GLY A 63 -10.99 -0.63 0.47
C GLY A 63 -10.66 -1.94 -0.24
N GLN A 64 -11.37 -2.29 -1.33
CA GLN A 64 -11.03 -3.46 -2.14
C GLN A 64 -9.83 -3.15 -3.03
N ALA A 65 -8.90 -4.10 -3.15
CA ALA A 65 -7.73 -3.91 -3.99
C ALA A 65 -8.10 -3.82 -5.47
N ILE A 66 -7.38 -2.95 -6.18
CA ILE A 66 -7.51 -2.74 -7.62
C ILE A 66 -6.21 -3.17 -8.28
N GLU A 67 -6.35 -3.96 -9.34
CA GLU A 67 -5.32 -4.10 -10.37
C GLU A 67 -5.68 -3.12 -11.49
N LEU A 68 -4.83 -2.13 -11.74
CA LEU A 68 -5.08 -1.07 -12.73
C LEU A 68 -5.08 -1.66 -14.15
N LYS A 69 -6.24 -1.66 -14.81
CA LYS A 69 -6.34 -2.04 -16.21
C LYS A 69 -5.65 -1.02 -17.10
N ASN A 70 -4.72 -1.48 -17.94
CA ASN A 70 -3.86 -0.65 -18.79
C ASN A 70 -3.05 0.42 -18.02
N GLY A 71 -2.95 0.27 -16.70
CA GLY A 71 -2.18 1.12 -15.83
C GLY A 71 -0.97 0.41 -15.25
N PHE A 72 -0.17 1.15 -14.51
CA PHE A 72 0.96 0.60 -13.77
C PHE A 72 1.43 1.54 -12.67
N VAL A 73 2.25 1.00 -11.77
CA VAL A 73 2.97 1.77 -10.77
C VAL A 73 4.45 1.68 -11.06
N VAL A 74 5.14 2.80 -10.99
CA VAL A 74 6.59 2.94 -11.18
C VAL A 74 7.19 3.65 -9.98
N LEU A 75 8.33 3.16 -9.51
CA LEU A 75 9.16 3.77 -8.48
C LEU A 75 10.57 3.97 -9.04
N ASN A 76 11.09 5.20 -9.03
CA ASN A 76 12.43 5.53 -9.54
C ASN A 76 12.70 4.92 -10.93
N ASN A 77 11.74 5.10 -11.85
CA ASN A 77 11.76 4.56 -13.22
C ASN A 77 11.69 3.02 -13.33
N LYS A 78 11.47 2.30 -12.23
CA LYS A 78 11.29 0.85 -12.23
C LYS A 78 9.81 0.49 -12.03
N ARG A 79 9.27 -0.30 -12.95
CA ARG A 79 7.88 -0.79 -12.88
C ARG A 79 7.74 -1.82 -11.75
N LEU A 80 6.70 -1.67 -10.94
CA LEU A 80 6.36 -2.58 -9.86
C LEU A 80 5.58 -3.79 -10.38
N ALA A 81 5.82 -4.96 -9.79
CA ALA A 81 5.04 -6.16 -10.06
C ALA A 81 3.76 -6.16 -9.23
N TYR A 82 2.61 -6.49 -9.82
CA TYR A 82 1.38 -6.68 -9.07
C TYR A 82 1.34 -8.09 -8.48
N THR A 83 1.36 -8.19 -7.15
CA THR A 83 1.34 -9.46 -6.42
C THR A 83 0.65 -9.28 -5.07
N ASN A 84 -0.08 -10.30 -4.60
CA ASN A 84 -0.77 -10.28 -3.31
C ASN A 84 -1.58 -8.99 -3.07
N LYS A 85 -2.33 -8.57 -4.11
CA LYS A 85 -3.22 -7.39 -4.08
C LYS A 85 -2.49 -6.04 -3.89
N ARG A 86 -1.19 -5.98 -4.22
CA ARG A 86 -0.35 -4.76 -4.13
C ARG A 86 0.64 -4.71 -5.28
N TYR A 87 1.11 -3.53 -5.62
CA TYR A 87 2.29 -3.34 -6.46
C TYR A 87 3.53 -3.40 -5.57
N VAL A 88 4.47 -4.29 -5.87
CA VAL A 88 5.61 -4.56 -5.00
C VAL A 88 6.92 -4.36 -5.76
N TYR A 89 7.87 -3.76 -5.07
CA TYR A 89 9.25 -3.64 -5.50
C TYR A 89 10.17 -4.04 -4.36
N HIS A 90 11.08 -4.96 -4.66
CA HIS A 90 12.12 -5.42 -3.76
C HIS A 90 13.45 -4.84 -4.24
N GLN A 91 14.24 -4.30 -3.31
CA GLN A 91 15.58 -3.83 -3.63
C GLN A 91 16.56 -4.23 -2.54
N LEU A 92 17.73 -4.70 -2.95
CA LEU A 92 18.80 -5.13 -2.05
C LEU A 92 19.67 -3.97 -1.55
N LYS A 93 19.73 -2.87 -2.30
CA LYS A 93 20.48 -1.64 -1.96
C LYS A 93 19.63 -0.42 -2.31
N PHE A 94 19.29 0.40 -1.33
CA PHE A 94 18.59 1.66 -1.57
C PHE A 94 19.59 2.79 -1.37
N ASP A 95 20.21 3.22 -2.47
CA ASP A 95 21.05 4.41 -2.47
C ASP A 95 20.21 5.69 -2.54
N ASP A 96 18.91 5.55 -2.85
CA ASP A 96 17.96 6.63 -3.01
C ASP A 96 17.31 6.99 -1.68
N LYS A 97 17.67 8.17 -1.13
CA LYS A 97 16.96 8.79 0.00
C LYS A 97 15.57 9.32 -0.39
N ASP A 98 15.39 9.56 -1.68
CA ASP A 98 14.17 10.10 -2.27
C ASP A 98 13.59 9.11 -3.30
N PHE A 99 12.27 9.01 -3.31
CA PHE A 99 11.54 8.23 -4.30
C PHE A 99 10.71 9.12 -5.20
N GLN A 100 10.65 8.78 -6.48
CA GLN A 100 9.63 9.26 -7.39
C GLN A 100 8.62 8.13 -7.62
N LEU A 101 7.39 8.34 -7.13
CA LEU A 101 6.27 7.44 -7.34
C LEU A 101 5.44 7.95 -8.51
N THR A 102 5.24 7.11 -9.52
CA THR A 102 4.31 7.35 -10.62
C THR A 102 3.22 6.29 -10.60
N ILE A 103 1.96 6.73 -10.65
CA ILE A 103 0.78 5.88 -10.77
C ILE A 103 0.08 6.27 -12.07
N GLN A 104 0.18 5.41 -13.07
CA GLN A 104 -0.60 5.50 -14.30
C GLN A 104 -1.88 4.70 -14.11
N TYR A 105 -3.02 5.39 -14.07
CA TYR A 105 -4.32 4.79 -13.73
C TYR A 105 -5.22 4.51 -14.94
N ASN A 106 -4.85 4.99 -16.12
CA ASN A 106 -5.38 4.55 -17.42
C ASN A 106 -4.30 4.70 -18.52
N SER A 107 -4.68 4.52 -19.79
CA SER A 107 -3.76 4.57 -20.93
C SER A 107 -3.05 5.92 -21.16
N ASN A 108 -3.56 7.04 -20.63
CA ASN A 108 -3.09 8.39 -20.97
C ASN A 108 -2.94 9.36 -19.78
N LYS A 109 -3.31 8.94 -18.56
CA LYS A 109 -3.27 9.76 -17.35
C LYS A 109 -2.43 9.09 -16.28
N SER A 110 -1.60 9.91 -15.66
CA SER A 110 -0.78 9.50 -14.53
C SER A 110 -0.68 10.62 -13.51
N TRP A 111 -0.33 10.26 -12.29
CA TRP A 111 0.16 11.18 -11.30
C TRP A 111 1.60 10.79 -10.93
N THR A 112 2.47 11.78 -10.79
CA THR A 112 3.85 11.60 -10.34
C THR A 112 4.13 12.52 -9.17
N GLY A 113 4.68 11.96 -8.10
CA GLY A 113 5.13 12.70 -6.92
C GLY A 113 6.53 12.28 -6.49
N LYS A 114 7.25 13.21 -5.86
CA LYS A 114 8.51 12.93 -5.16
C LYS A 114 8.23 12.79 -3.66
N TYR A 115 8.99 11.93 -3.01
CA TYR A 115 8.82 11.59 -1.62
C TYR A 115 10.18 11.29 -0.98
N GLY A 116 10.57 12.08 0.01
CA GLY A 116 11.80 11.91 0.76
C GLY A 116 11.70 12.57 2.13
N GLU A 117 12.82 13.13 2.60
CA GLU A 117 12.92 13.68 3.95
C GLU A 117 11.94 14.84 4.20
N LYS A 118 11.77 15.72 3.20
CA LYS A 118 10.85 16.86 3.28
C LYS A 118 9.38 16.43 3.39
N GLU A 119 9.07 15.26 2.86
CA GLU A 119 7.76 14.62 2.90
C GLU A 119 7.68 13.59 4.04
N GLY A 120 8.60 13.63 5.01
CA GLY A 120 8.51 12.87 6.25
C GLY A 120 9.04 11.44 6.19
N PHE A 121 9.63 10.99 5.07
CA PHE A 121 10.41 9.76 5.04
C PHE A 121 11.89 10.07 5.17
N PRO A 122 12.53 9.71 6.29
CA PRO A 122 13.86 10.22 6.62
C PRO A 122 15.00 9.47 5.91
N GLY A 123 14.68 8.71 4.84
CA GLY A 123 15.60 7.75 4.24
C GLY A 123 15.78 6.48 5.07
N PHE A 124 16.31 5.42 4.44
CA PHE A 124 16.86 4.29 5.18
C PHE A 124 18.05 4.75 6.02
N LYS A 125 18.14 4.29 7.27
CA LYS A 125 19.17 4.74 8.22
C LYS A 125 20.42 3.87 8.22
N THR A 126 20.32 2.66 7.67
CA THR A 126 21.43 1.72 7.57
C THR A 126 21.24 0.80 6.37
N ASP A 127 22.36 0.36 5.80
CA ASP A 127 22.45 -0.69 4.77
C ASP A 127 23.08 -1.98 5.32
N GLU A 128 23.18 -2.09 6.64
CA GLU A 128 23.75 -3.27 7.30
C GLU A 128 22.65 -4.14 7.91
N PRO A 129 22.77 -5.47 7.79
CA PRO A 129 21.88 -6.38 8.50
C PRO A 129 22.11 -6.29 10.02
N VAL A 130 21.07 -6.58 10.78
CA VAL A 130 21.12 -6.74 12.23
C VAL A 130 21.59 -8.16 12.52
N SER A 131 22.88 -8.33 12.82
CA SER A 131 23.51 -9.65 12.89
C SER A 131 23.24 -10.41 14.19
N ASN A 132 22.98 -9.72 15.31
CA ASN A 132 22.76 -10.39 16.59
C ASN A 132 21.26 -10.54 16.93
N GLN A 133 20.91 -11.70 17.49
CA GLN A 133 19.52 -12.07 17.79
C GLN A 133 18.93 -11.21 18.91
N TYR A 134 19.76 -10.75 19.85
CA TYR A 134 19.36 -9.85 20.93
C TYR A 134 18.78 -8.57 20.35
N GLU A 135 19.50 -7.88 19.47
CA GLU A 135 19.07 -6.67 18.79
C GLU A 135 17.81 -6.86 17.94
N ARG A 136 17.62 -8.02 17.33
CA ARG A 136 16.36 -8.31 16.61
C ARG A 136 15.15 -8.33 17.56
N HIS A 137 15.36 -8.65 18.84
CA HIS A 137 14.29 -8.77 19.85
C HIS A 137 13.84 -7.40 20.42
N TYR A 138 14.74 -6.42 20.53
CA TYR A 138 14.45 -5.12 21.16
C TYR A 138 13.90 -4.03 20.23
N GLN A 139 13.18 -4.42 19.16
CA GLN A 139 12.45 -3.49 18.31
C GLN A 139 13.31 -2.35 17.73
N ASN A 140 14.41 -2.71 17.07
CA ASN A 140 15.32 -1.76 16.40
C ASN A 140 14.74 -1.14 15.12
N LYS A 141 13.43 -0.88 15.11
CA LYS A 141 12.73 -0.25 14.02
C LYS A 141 12.26 1.16 14.37
N PHE A 142 12.34 2.02 13.37
CA PHE A 142 11.71 3.32 13.33
C PHE A 142 10.45 3.20 12.48
N THR A 143 9.31 3.16 13.16
CA THR A 143 7.99 3.08 12.53
C THR A 143 7.35 4.45 12.56
N SER A 144 6.86 4.93 11.43
CA SER A 144 6.07 6.15 11.39
C SER A 144 5.12 6.16 10.20
N LYS A 145 4.28 7.21 10.17
CA LYS A 145 3.25 7.43 9.18
C LYS A 145 3.26 8.90 8.78
N TYR A 146 3.15 9.13 7.48
CA TYR A 146 2.99 10.44 6.89
C TYR A 146 1.83 10.44 5.89
N THR A 147 1.14 11.56 5.77
CA THR A 147 0.07 11.73 4.78
C THR A 147 0.46 12.85 3.82
N LEU A 148 0.71 12.50 2.57
CA LEU A 148 0.89 13.47 1.50
C LEU A 148 -0.48 13.99 1.08
N THR A 149 -0.66 15.31 1.09
CA THR A 149 -1.91 15.99 0.72
C THR A 149 -1.79 16.65 -0.66
N ASN A 150 -2.89 17.23 -1.17
CA ASN A 150 -2.95 17.91 -2.48
C ASN A 150 -2.61 17.00 -3.67
N VAL A 151 -3.09 15.76 -3.61
CA VAL A 151 -2.93 14.75 -4.67
C VAL A 151 -4.30 14.39 -5.25
N PRO A 152 -4.40 13.83 -6.47
CA PRO A 152 -5.69 13.64 -7.16
C PRO A 152 -6.51 12.44 -6.66
N PHE A 153 -6.03 11.73 -5.64
CA PHE A 153 -6.64 10.50 -5.14
C PHE A 153 -7.74 10.75 -4.11
N ASN A 154 -8.39 9.68 -3.66
CA ASN A 154 -9.45 9.74 -2.67
C ASN A 154 -9.03 10.57 -1.44
N LYS A 155 -9.89 11.52 -1.03
CA LYS A 155 -9.65 12.49 0.04
C LYS A 155 -8.44 13.41 -0.16
N GLY A 156 -7.95 13.53 -1.40
CA GLY A 156 -6.83 14.39 -1.72
C GLY A 156 -5.51 13.96 -1.07
N GLN A 157 -5.36 12.66 -0.78
CA GLN A 157 -4.23 12.16 0.02
C GLN A 157 -3.62 10.82 -0.45
N ILE A 158 -2.34 10.62 -0.15
CA ILE A 158 -1.66 9.31 -0.13
C ILE A 158 -1.11 9.09 1.27
N VAL A 159 -1.31 7.91 1.81
CA VAL A 159 -0.75 7.54 3.12
C VAL A 159 0.54 6.76 2.91
N PHE A 160 1.62 7.25 3.51
CA PHE A 160 2.89 6.57 3.60
C PHE A 160 3.05 6.00 5.02
N CYS A 161 3.33 4.72 5.11
CA CYS A 161 3.75 4.06 6.34
C CYS A 161 5.13 3.48 6.09
N TYR A 162 6.02 3.62 7.06
CA TYR A 162 7.33 2.98 6.98
C TYR A 162 7.71 2.32 8.28
N ASP A 163 8.45 1.23 8.16
CA ASP A 163 8.97 0.40 9.24
C ASP A 163 10.40 -0.01 8.89
N ILE A 164 11.35 0.86 9.22
CA ILE A 164 12.76 0.76 8.80
C ILE A 164 13.70 0.53 9.98
N LEU A 165 14.92 0.04 9.75
CA LEU A 165 15.89 -0.14 10.82
C LEU A 165 16.41 1.21 11.35
N ARG A 166 16.69 1.29 12.65
CA ARG A 166 17.38 2.43 13.29
C ARG A 166 18.88 2.40 13.01
N ASP A 167 19.54 3.56 13.05
CA ASP A 167 21.01 3.67 12.98
C ASP A 167 21.65 3.07 14.24
N LYS A 168 22.66 2.20 14.09
CA LYS A 168 23.42 1.53 15.16
C LYS A 168 23.91 2.46 16.28
N THR A 169 24.18 3.72 15.97
CA THR A 169 24.66 4.70 16.98
C THR A 169 23.63 5.00 18.06
N GLN A 170 22.33 4.93 17.78
CA GLN A 170 21.25 5.13 18.76
C GLN A 170 20.99 3.91 19.65
N TRP A 171 21.79 2.84 19.53
CA TRP A 171 21.56 1.55 20.18
C TRP A 171 22.27 1.47 21.53
N ILE A 172 23.20 2.41 21.77
CA ILE A 172 24.08 2.45 22.93
C ILE A 172 23.51 3.37 24.03
N GLU A 173 22.62 4.32 23.70
CA GLU A 173 22.10 5.32 24.66
C GLU A 173 20.99 4.80 25.60
N ASN A 174 20.51 3.57 25.42
CA ASN A 174 19.54 2.91 26.32
C ASN A 174 20.19 1.79 27.17
N LYS A 175 21.52 1.76 27.28
CA LYS A 175 22.25 0.94 28.26
C LYS A 175 22.67 1.79 29.45
#